data_AF-A0A935IY65-F1
#
_entry.id   AF-A0A935IY65-F1
#
_cell.length_a   1.000
_cell.length_b   1.000
_cell.length_c   1.000
_cell.angle_alpha   90.00
_cell.angle_beta   90.00
_cell.angle_gamma   90.00
#
_symmetry.space_group_name_H-M   'P 1'
#
loop_
_entity.id
_entity.type
_entity.pdbx_description
1 polymer ?
#
loop_
_entity_poly.entity_id
_entity_poly.type
_entity_poly.pdbx_seq_one_letter_code
_entity_poly.pdbx_strand_id
1 'polypeptide(L)'
;MLLRNVRVVPVGGVPAPQGSVDVRMRAGRVIDLAPTVTPDPRDSDVHDGEGRWIIPGLWDHHVHLAQWADTLSRLDLSGTTSPDEGHRPDPSTPRHTAGERRGQCGRRLRSSVGDLGPPAHCGRARRRVRAAPGRSRQR
;
A
#
# COMPACT_ATOMS: atom_id res chain seq x y z
N MET A 1 -24.08 4.17 -4.42
CA MET A 1 -23.33 4.71 -5.57
C MET A 1 -23.91 4.09 -6.83
N LEU A 2 -24.12 4.89 -7.85
CA LEU A 2 -24.65 4.48 -9.15
C LEU A 2 -23.69 4.93 -10.25
N LEU A 3 -23.17 3.99 -11.02
CA LEU A 3 -22.44 4.27 -12.25
C LEU A 3 -23.41 4.16 -13.41
N ARG A 4 -23.50 5.17 -14.26
CA ARG A 4 -24.42 5.19 -15.40
C ARG A 4 -23.66 5.03 -16.70
N ASN A 5 -24.33 4.47 -17.70
CA ASN A 5 -23.82 4.42 -19.08
C ASN A 5 -22.38 3.89 -19.17
N VAL A 6 -22.10 2.74 -18.56
CA VAL A 6 -20.80 2.06 -18.62
C VAL A 6 -20.88 0.78 -19.44
N ARG A 7 -19.77 0.38 -20.05
CA ARG A 7 -19.65 -0.87 -20.81
C ARG A 7 -18.85 -1.88 -20.02
N VAL A 8 -19.40 -3.07 -19.79
CA VAL A 8 -18.74 -4.10 -18.99
C VAL A 8 -17.80 -4.91 -19.87
N VAL A 9 -16.52 -4.99 -19.49
CA VAL A 9 -15.56 -5.88 -20.17
C VAL A 9 -15.83 -7.33 -19.76
N PRO A 10 -16.06 -8.25 -20.71
CA PRO A 10 -16.16 -9.67 -20.40
C PRO A 10 -14.77 -10.21 -20.03
N VAL A 11 -14.65 -10.82 -18.85
CA VAL A 11 -13.41 -11.42 -18.34
C VAL A 11 -13.67 -12.87 -17.95
N GLY A 12 -12.71 -13.76 -18.23
CA GLY A 12 -12.77 -15.15 -17.76
C GLY A 12 -13.88 -16.00 -18.39
N GLY A 13 -14.35 -15.65 -19.60
CA GLY A 13 -15.41 -16.37 -20.29
C GLY A 13 -16.82 -16.11 -19.74
N VAL A 14 -16.97 -15.20 -18.77
CA VAL A 14 -18.27 -14.80 -18.25
C VAL A 14 -18.91 -13.81 -19.24
N PRO A 15 -20.13 -14.09 -19.75
CA PRO A 15 -20.83 -13.16 -20.62
C PRO A 15 -21.11 -11.83 -19.92
N ALA A 16 -20.85 -10.73 -20.63
CA ALA A 16 -21.21 -9.39 -20.21
C ALA A 16 -22.41 -8.87 -21.02
N PRO A 17 -23.23 -7.96 -20.46
CA PRO A 17 -24.27 -7.27 -21.22
C PRO A 17 -23.71 -6.61 -22.47
N GLN A 18 -24.50 -6.61 -23.54
CA GLN A 18 -24.17 -5.89 -24.75
C GLN A 18 -24.58 -4.42 -24.62
N GLY A 19 -23.68 -3.51 -25.01
CA GLY A 19 -23.92 -2.07 -24.93
C GLY A 19 -23.66 -1.48 -23.54
N SER A 20 -24.20 -0.29 -23.31
CA SER A 20 -24.06 0.43 -22.05
C SER A 20 -25.10 -0.05 -21.02
N VAL A 21 -24.70 -0.07 -19.75
CA VAL A 21 -25.55 -0.38 -18.61
C VAL A 21 -25.31 0.59 -17.46
N ASP A 22 -26.26 0.64 -16.53
CA ASP A 22 -26.13 1.26 -15.24
C ASP A 22 -25.77 0.17 -14.19
N VAL A 23 -24.87 0.49 -13.26
CA VAL A 23 -24.38 -0.41 -12.19
C VAL A 23 -24.56 0.26 -10.84
N ARG A 24 -25.38 -0.35 -9.97
CA ARG A 24 -25.54 0.13 -8.59
C ARG A 24 -24.65 -0.65 -7.64
N MET A 25 -23.95 0.08 -6.78
CA MET A 25 -23.18 -0.48 -5.68
C MET A 25 -23.67 0.01 -4.33
N ARG A 26 -23.72 -0.92 -3.36
CA ARG A 26 -24.00 -0.63 -1.96
C ARG A 26 -23.09 -1.46 -1.05
N ALA A 27 -22.50 -0.80 -0.05
CA ALA A 27 -21.59 -1.44 0.91
C ALA A 27 -20.48 -2.29 0.23
N GLY A 28 -19.88 -1.75 -0.83
CA GLY A 28 -18.80 -2.41 -1.58
C GLY A 28 -19.24 -3.59 -2.46
N ARG A 29 -20.54 -3.80 -2.68
CA ARG A 29 -21.08 -4.85 -3.56
C ARG A 29 -21.91 -4.27 -4.69
N VAL A 30 -21.81 -4.87 -5.86
CA VAL A 30 -22.76 -4.64 -6.96
C VAL A 30 -24.10 -5.27 -6.56
N ILE A 31 -25.17 -4.49 -6.57
CA ILE A 31 -26.53 -4.93 -6.20
C ILE A 31 -27.54 -4.80 -7.32
N ASP A 32 -27.21 -4.06 -8.39
CA ASP A 32 -28.03 -3.93 -9.59
C ASP A 32 -27.14 -3.70 -10.81
N LEU A 33 -27.54 -4.27 -11.94
CA LEU A 33 -26.86 -4.16 -13.22
C LEU A 33 -27.88 -4.37 -14.35
N ALA A 34 -28.26 -3.26 -14.99
CA ALA A 34 -29.33 -3.23 -15.99
C ALA A 34 -29.12 -2.07 -16.98
N PRO A 35 -29.72 -2.08 -18.18
CA PRO A 35 -29.59 -0.99 -19.15
C PRO A 35 -29.91 0.40 -18.58
N THR A 36 -30.93 0.47 -17.71
CA THR A 36 -31.31 1.68 -16.98
C THR A 36 -31.69 1.28 -15.56
N VAL A 37 -31.10 1.94 -14.57
CA VAL A 37 -31.45 1.74 -13.15
C VAL A 37 -32.13 3.00 -12.64
N THR A 38 -33.31 2.87 -12.03
CA THR A 38 -34.02 4.01 -11.41
C THR A 38 -33.21 4.50 -10.21
N PRO A 39 -32.79 5.78 -10.17
CA PRO A 39 -32.03 6.33 -9.04
C PRO A 39 -32.77 6.18 -7.70
N ASP A 40 -32.04 5.79 -6.65
CA ASP A 40 -32.54 5.71 -5.28
C ASP A 40 -32.00 6.92 -4.51
N PRO A 41 -32.78 7.60 -3.66
CA PRO A 41 -32.29 8.71 -2.82
C PRO A 41 -31.07 8.34 -1.94
N ARG A 42 -30.82 7.06 -1.70
CA ARG A 42 -29.67 6.52 -0.97
C ARG A 42 -28.42 6.37 -1.84
N ASP A 43 -28.51 6.59 -3.14
CA ASP A 43 -27.34 6.68 -4.01
C ASP A 43 -26.61 8.00 -3.71
N SER A 44 -25.66 7.93 -2.77
CA SER A 44 -24.85 9.08 -2.34
C SER A 44 -24.06 9.73 -3.48
N ASP A 45 -23.68 8.92 -4.48
CA ASP A 45 -22.79 9.30 -5.57
C ASP A 45 -23.31 8.69 -6.88
N VAL A 46 -23.60 9.55 -7.85
CA VAL A 46 -24.00 9.15 -9.21
C VAL A 46 -22.95 9.66 -10.17
N HIS A 47 -22.37 8.76 -10.96
CA HIS A 47 -21.35 9.10 -11.96
C HIS A 47 -21.78 8.60 -13.33
N ASP A 48 -21.73 9.48 -14.34
CA ASP A 48 -21.91 9.06 -15.74
C ASP A 48 -20.56 8.60 -16.30
N GLY A 49 -20.53 7.38 -16.82
CA GLY A 49 -19.37 6.80 -17.48
C GLY A 49 -19.19 7.27 -18.92
N GLU A 50 -20.19 7.91 -19.53
CA GLU A 50 -20.19 8.39 -20.93
C GLU A 50 -19.84 7.29 -21.94
N GLY A 51 -20.28 6.06 -21.69
CA GLY A 51 -20.00 4.89 -22.53
C GLY A 51 -18.59 4.30 -22.32
N ARG A 52 -17.84 4.75 -21.31
CA ARG A 52 -16.53 4.18 -20.96
C ARG A 52 -16.64 2.76 -20.43
N TRP A 53 -15.52 2.06 -20.51
CA TRP A 53 -15.41 0.68 -20.06
C TRP A 53 -15.14 0.59 -18.57
N ILE A 54 -15.77 -0.37 -17.93
CA ILE A 54 -15.43 -0.83 -16.59
C ILE A 54 -14.93 -2.27 -16.65
N ILE A 55 -13.89 -2.55 -15.87
CA ILE A 55 -13.34 -3.90 -15.70
C ILE A 55 -13.62 -4.37 -14.27
N PRO A 56 -13.75 -5.68 -14.03
CA PRO A 56 -13.59 -6.23 -12.70
C PRO A 56 -12.26 -5.76 -12.09
N GLY A 57 -12.25 -5.54 -10.78
CA GLY A 57 -11.02 -5.20 -10.07
C GLY A 57 -9.94 -6.25 -10.33
N LEU A 58 -8.74 -5.80 -10.68
CA LEU A 58 -7.61 -6.70 -10.90
C LEU A 58 -7.25 -7.36 -9.57
N TRP A 59 -7.04 -8.68 -9.61
CA TRP A 59 -6.59 -9.44 -8.47
C TRP A 59 -5.27 -10.13 -8.81
N ASP A 60 -4.22 -9.72 -8.10
CA ASP A 60 -2.91 -10.35 -8.18
C ASP A 60 -2.86 -11.51 -7.17
N HIS A 61 -2.70 -12.73 -7.68
CA HIS A 61 -2.68 -13.94 -6.87
C HIS A 61 -1.29 -14.22 -6.26
N HIS A 62 -0.25 -13.50 -6.69
CA HIS A 62 1.11 -13.73 -6.26
C HIS A 62 1.87 -12.40 -6.15
N VAL A 63 1.60 -11.67 -5.07
CA VAL A 63 2.32 -10.45 -4.74
C VAL A 63 3.24 -10.66 -3.53
N HIS A 64 4.51 -10.28 -3.67
CA HIS A 64 5.43 -10.16 -2.54
C HIS A 64 5.30 -8.77 -1.91
N LEU A 65 4.19 -8.54 -1.19
CA LEU A 65 3.81 -7.19 -0.72
C LEU A 65 4.91 -6.51 0.13
N ALA A 66 5.64 -7.27 0.95
CA ALA A 66 6.74 -6.72 1.76
C ALA A 66 7.92 -6.21 0.91
N GLN A 67 8.25 -6.91 -0.17
CA GLN A 67 9.29 -6.47 -1.10
C GLN A 67 8.82 -5.26 -1.91
N TRP A 68 7.55 -5.24 -2.33
CA TRP A 68 6.94 -4.06 -2.96
C TRP A 68 7.01 -2.81 -2.07
N ALA A 69 6.65 -2.95 -0.79
CA ALA A 69 6.72 -1.84 0.17
C ALA A 69 8.17 -1.38 0.41
N ASP A 70 9.14 -2.30 0.46
CA ASP A 70 10.55 -1.95 0.60
C ASP A 70 11.05 -1.15 -0.61
N THR A 71 10.65 -1.53 -1.83
CA THR A 71 11.01 -0.81 -3.07
C THR A 71 10.58 0.66 -3.03
N LEU A 72 9.44 1.00 -2.41
CA LEU A 72 8.99 2.39 -2.28
C LEU A 72 9.93 3.27 -1.42
N SER A 73 10.83 2.67 -0.64
CA SER A 73 11.82 3.38 0.18
C SER A 73 13.23 3.41 -0.43
N ARG A 74 13.43 2.72 -1.57
CA ARG A 74 14.73 2.68 -2.25
C ARG A 74 14.91 3.92 -3.12
N LEU A 75 16.13 4.44 -3.13
CA LEU A 75 16.52 5.48 -4.07
C LEU A 75 16.61 4.88 -5.48
N ASP A 76 15.94 5.49 -6.44
CA ASP A 76 16.08 5.11 -7.84
C ASP A 76 17.42 5.65 -8.39
N LEU A 77 18.33 4.73 -8.69
CA LEU A 77 19.64 5.03 -9.28
C LEU A 77 19.71 4.65 -10.77
N SER A 78 18.60 4.21 -11.38
CA SER A 78 18.59 3.66 -12.74
C SER A 78 19.02 4.66 -13.82
N GLY A 79 18.84 5.97 -13.58
CA GLY A 79 19.28 7.05 -14.46
C GLY A 79 20.68 7.60 -14.18
N THR A 80 21.38 7.13 -13.15
CA THR A 80 22.69 7.68 -12.78
C THR A 80 23.79 7.19 -13.71
N THR A 81 24.64 8.11 -14.16
CA THR A 81 25.73 7.83 -15.12
C THR A 81 27.10 7.87 -14.47
N SER A 82 27.19 8.33 -13.22
CA SER A 82 28.41 8.34 -12.43
C SER A 82 28.10 8.18 -10.93
N PRO A 83 29.07 7.70 -10.12
CA PRO A 83 28.87 7.54 -8.67
C PRO A 83 28.55 8.84 -7.91
N ASP A 84 29.12 9.96 -8.33
CA ASP A 84 28.90 11.27 -7.70
C ASP A 84 27.45 11.76 -7.84
N GLU A 85 26.80 11.39 -8.95
CA GLU A 85 25.42 11.79 -9.25
C GLU A 85 24.43 11.20 -8.23
N GLY A 86 24.62 9.95 -7.82
CA GLY A 86 23.77 9.27 -6.83
C GLY A 86 23.96 9.76 -5.39
N HIS A 87 25.04 10.50 -5.09
CA HIS A 87 25.30 11.05 -3.76
C HIS A 87 24.73 12.46 -3.57
N ARG A 88 24.25 13.08 -4.65
CA ARG A 88 23.63 14.41 -4.59
C ARG A 88 22.27 14.29 -3.89
N PRO A 89 21.99 15.11 -2.86
CA PRO A 89 20.68 15.07 -2.22
C PRO A 89 19.60 15.45 -3.22
N ASP A 90 18.65 14.53 -3.43
CA ASP A 90 17.46 14.78 -4.25
C ASP A 90 16.56 15.81 -3.54
N PRO A 91 16.27 16.97 -4.16
CA PRO A 91 15.45 18.02 -3.57
C PRO A 91 13.98 17.61 -3.37
N SER A 92 13.51 16.55 -4.04
CA SER A 92 12.14 16.05 -3.92
C SER A 92 11.94 15.02 -2.81
N THR A 93 13.02 14.48 -2.24
CA THR A 93 12.95 13.53 -1.12
C THR A 93 12.40 14.22 0.15
N PRO A 94 11.22 13.82 0.66
CA PRO A 94 10.70 14.36 1.90
C PRO A 94 11.65 14.01 3.05
N ARG A 95 12.04 15.02 3.84
CA ARG A 95 12.81 14.79 5.07
C ARG A 95 11.92 14.08 6.08
N HIS A 96 12.04 12.76 6.17
CA HIS A 96 11.43 12.02 7.26
C HIS A 96 12.03 12.52 8.58
N THR A 97 11.20 13.18 9.40
CA THR A 97 11.55 13.39 10.82
C THR A 97 11.77 12.02 11.45
N ALA A 98 12.79 11.89 12.29
CA ALA A 98 13.11 10.65 12.96
C ALA A 98 11.97 10.23 13.89
N GLY A 99 10.95 9.57 13.35
CA GLY A 99 9.98 8.81 14.11
C GLY A 99 10.70 7.63 14.74
N GLU A 100 10.50 7.44 16.03
CA GLU A 100 11.18 6.45 16.85
C GLU A 100 11.08 5.06 16.20
N ARG A 101 12.19 4.59 15.61
CA ARG A 101 12.31 3.24 15.07
C ARG A 101 12.22 2.28 16.25
N ARG A 102 11.02 1.79 16.56
CA ARG A 102 10.86 0.61 17.41
C ARG A 102 11.61 -0.52 16.71
N GLY A 103 12.72 -0.93 17.32
CA GLY A 103 13.70 -1.82 16.72
C GLY A 103 13.06 -3.09 16.17
N GLN A 104 12.99 -3.20 14.84
CA GLN A 104 13.04 -4.50 14.20
C GLN A 104 14.47 -4.99 14.33
N CYS A 105 14.76 -5.70 15.42
CA CYS A 105 15.91 -6.57 15.47
C CYS A 105 15.75 -7.58 14.32
N GLY A 106 16.67 -7.51 13.35
CA GLY A 106 16.61 -8.29 12.11
C GLY A 106 16.31 -9.76 12.38
N ARG A 107 15.13 -10.21 11.96
CA ARG A 107 14.79 -11.62 11.95
C ARG A 107 15.57 -12.24 10.79
N ARG A 108 16.73 -12.80 11.10
CA ARG A 108 17.51 -13.62 10.16
C ARG A 108 16.64 -14.83 9.81
N LEU A 109 15.94 -14.80 8.68
CA LEU A 109 15.22 -15.96 8.15
C LEU A 109 16.27 -17.01 7.79
N ARG A 110 16.49 -17.99 8.67
CA ARG A 110 17.21 -19.21 8.32
C ARG A 110 16.24 -20.10 7.55
N SER A 111 16.48 -20.27 6.26
CA SER A 111 15.88 -21.35 5.48
C SER A 111 16.71 -22.61 5.70
N SER A 112 16.33 -23.45 6.65
CA SER A 112 16.71 -24.87 6.65
C SER A 112 15.72 -25.66 7.49
N VAL A 113 15.02 -26.57 6.81
CA VAL A 113 14.20 -27.61 7.42
C VAL A 113 15.12 -28.49 8.30
N GLY A 114 14.72 -28.71 9.55
CA GLY A 114 15.37 -29.63 10.48
C GLY A 114 16.26 -28.95 11.52
N ASP A 115 15.68 -28.59 12.67
CA ASP A 115 16.02 -29.12 14.00
C ASP A 115 15.51 -28.14 15.08
N LEU A 116 14.57 -28.57 15.92
CA LEU A 116 13.87 -27.74 16.90
C LEU A 116 14.63 -27.70 18.24
N GLY A 117 15.64 -26.83 18.33
CA GLY A 117 16.17 -26.36 19.61
C GLY A 117 15.40 -25.13 20.12
N PRO A 118 15.22 -24.95 21.45
CA PRO A 118 14.45 -23.85 22.00
C PRO A 118 15.08 -22.48 21.68
N PRO A 119 14.28 -21.41 21.51
CA PRO A 119 14.79 -20.10 21.13
C PRO A 119 15.64 -19.49 22.24
N ALA A 120 16.83 -18.98 21.87
CA ALA A 120 17.66 -18.17 22.75
C ALA A 120 16.90 -16.90 23.16
N HIS A 121 16.65 -16.73 24.46
CA HIS A 121 16.12 -15.48 25.02
C HIS A 121 17.17 -14.37 24.88
N CYS A 122 16.89 -13.40 24.01
CA CYS A 122 17.71 -12.19 23.89
C CYS A 122 17.44 -11.29 25.11
N GLY A 123 18.44 -11.17 25.99
CA GLY A 123 18.36 -10.36 27.21
C GLY A 123 18.13 -8.89 26.92
N ARG A 124 17.15 -8.30 27.62
CA ARG A 124 16.88 -6.85 27.66
C ARG A 124 18.07 -6.11 28.28
N ALA A 125 18.96 -5.54 27.47
CA ALA A 125 19.90 -4.52 27.96
C ALA A 125 19.16 -3.18 28.09
N ARG A 126 18.64 -2.87 29.28
CA ARG A 126 18.17 -1.50 29.58
C ARG A 126 19.41 -0.60 29.72
N ARG A 127 19.68 0.24 28.73
CA ARG A 127 20.71 1.28 28.83
C ARG A 127 20.25 2.31 29.86
N ARG A 128 20.83 2.30 31.06
CA ARG A 128 20.62 3.38 32.05
C ARG A 128 21.25 4.65 31.49
N VAL A 129 20.43 5.64 31.19
CA VAL A 129 20.90 7.00 30.88
C VAL A 129 21.44 7.59 32.18
N ARG A 130 22.76 7.81 32.26
CA ARG A 130 23.35 8.62 33.34
C ARG A 130 22.97 10.08 33.08
N ALA A 131 22.29 10.71 34.04
CA ALA A 131 22.07 12.14 34.05
C ALA A 131 23.42 12.88 34.15
N ALA A 132 23.60 13.92 33.35
CA ALA A 132 24.76 14.80 33.41
C ALA A 132 24.75 15.61 34.72
N PRO A 133 25.89 15.86 35.38
CA PRO A 133 25.93 16.70 36.56
C PRO A 133 25.68 18.17 36.19
N GLY A 134 24.71 18.79 36.84
CA GLY A 134 24.38 20.20 36.71
C GLY A 134 25.53 21.09 37.20
N ARG A 135 25.89 22.10 36.40
CA ARG A 135 26.86 23.12 36.78
C ARG A 135 26.25 24.03 37.86
N SER A 136 26.80 23.96 39.07
CA SER A 136 26.53 24.93 40.14
C SER A 136 27.13 26.28 39.77
N ARG A 137 26.29 27.32 39.68
CA ARG A 137 26.72 28.72 39.64
C ARG A 137 27.15 29.12 41.05
N GLN A 138 28.43 29.46 41.25
CA GLN A 138 28.89 30.22 42.42
C GLN A 138 28.87 31.71 42.08
N ARG A 139 28.36 32.50 43.02
CA ARG A 139 28.56 33.96 43.10
C ARG A 139 29.90 34.26 43.75
#